data_AF-E6Q2H0-F1
#
_entry.id   AF-E6Q2H0-F1
#
_cell.length_a   1.000
_cell.length_b   1.000
_cell.length_c   1.000
_cell.angle_alpha   90.00
_cell.angle_beta   90.00
_cell.angle_gamma   90.00
#
_symmetry.space_group_name_H-M   'P 1'
#
loop_
_entity.id
_entity.type
_entity.pdbx_description
1 polymer ?
#
loop_
_entity_poly.entity_id
_entity_poly.type
_entity_poly.pdbx_seq_one_letter_code
_entity_poly.pdbx_strand_id
1 'polypeptide(L)'
;MELNLFQTEETMAEAKRYVPEHAATIRVIGVGGGGCNAINRMIEAGLTGVDFFAVNSDVQALRNSLTENTVQIGTGMSRGLGAGANPTLGRDAAEESREDLAMIVDGADLVFIAAGMGGGTGTGAAPVLAELARESGALTIAVVTKPFAFEGRKRMEAAERGIAQLEAKVDTLITIPNERIFQVIEKKTPLNEAFSFADDVLRQGIAGISDLITQPGLINLDFADVKAVMTDAGTAMMGIGEGSGEHRAADAAQKAIASPLLDTTIDGARGVILNITGGSDLSMYEVNEAAEMISRSVDPDAQIIFGASLDPNLQGRVRVTVLAAGFGPIRRTESSGFAFENTRIETVTPVNMDDIEVPAFLRYRGG
;
A
#
# COMPACT_ATOMS: atom_id res chain seq x y z
N MET A 1 51.95 43.80 16.68
CA MET A 1 50.71 43.69 15.87
C MET A 1 50.41 42.20 15.81
N GLU A 2 49.95 41.66 16.94
CA GLU A 2 49.57 40.25 17.06
C GLU A 2 48.21 40.08 16.40
N LEU A 3 48.18 39.29 15.33
CA LEU A 3 46.95 38.85 14.69
C LEU A 3 46.30 37.80 15.59
N ASN A 4 45.13 38.14 16.10
CA ASN A 4 44.20 37.25 16.79
C ASN A 4 44.01 35.95 15.99
N LEU A 5 44.60 34.85 16.48
CA LEU A 5 44.44 33.51 15.93
C LEU A 5 43.37 32.68 16.67
N PHE A 6 42.45 33.33 17.40
CA PHE A 6 41.47 32.67 18.27
C PHE A 6 40.00 33.04 17.97
N GLN A 7 39.68 33.63 16.82
CA GLN A 7 38.28 33.96 16.46
C GLN A 7 37.65 33.06 15.39
N THR A 8 38.29 31.96 14.99
CA THR A 8 37.77 31.05 13.96
C THR A 8 37.13 29.76 14.49
N GLU A 9 37.16 29.49 15.80
CA GLU A 9 36.50 28.30 16.37
C GLU A 9 35.04 28.54 16.81
N GLU A 10 34.59 29.79 16.97
CA GLU A 10 33.22 30.10 17.42
C GLU A 10 32.16 30.14 16.30
N THR A 11 32.53 29.95 15.02
CA THR A 11 31.56 30.02 13.90
C THR A 11 31.12 28.66 13.33
N MET A 12 31.51 27.54 13.95
CA MET A 12 31.04 26.20 13.57
C MET A 12 30.04 25.54 14.55
N ALA A 13 29.50 26.29 15.51
CA ALA A 13 28.65 25.73 16.58
C ALA A 13 27.13 25.76 16.33
N GLU A 14 26.63 26.36 15.24
CA GLU A 14 25.17 26.44 14.98
C GLU A 14 24.80 26.12 13.53
N ALA A 15 25.33 25.03 12.98
CA ALA A 15 24.61 24.37 11.89
C ALA A 15 23.30 23.81 12.48
N LYS A 16 22.22 24.61 12.47
CA LYS A 16 20.85 24.11 12.71
C LYS A 16 20.70 22.85 11.87
N ARG A 17 20.54 21.71 12.55
CA ARG A 17 20.27 20.42 11.93
C ARG A 17 19.10 20.64 10.98
N TYR A 18 19.36 20.56 9.67
CA TYR A 18 18.30 20.55 8.66
C TYR A 18 17.47 19.30 8.94
N VAL A 19 16.26 19.49 9.48
CA VAL A 19 15.26 18.44 9.61
C VAL A 19 14.40 18.56 8.36
N PRO A 20 14.43 17.59 7.44
CA PRO A 20 13.56 17.63 6.27
C PRO A 20 12.11 17.76 6.72
N GLU A 21 11.38 18.69 6.11
CA GLU A 21 10.13 19.21 6.66
C GLU A 21 8.91 18.29 6.42
N HIS A 22 9.01 17.25 5.60
CA HIS A 22 7.85 16.42 5.21
C HIS A 22 8.13 14.92 5.37
N ALA A 23 7.72 14.35 6.50
CA ALA A 23 7.43 12.92 6.56
C ALA A 23 6.18 12.65 5.71
N ALA A 24 6.14 11.54 4.98
CA ALA A 24 4.98 11.19 4.17
C ALA A 24 3.72 11.09 5.04
N THR A 25 2.64 11.75 4.61
CA THR A 25 1.34 11.70 5.30
C THR A 25 0.62 10.41 4.91
N ILE A 26 0.57 9.46 5.84
CA ILE A 26 -0.05 8.15 5.63
C ILE A 26 -1.40 8.11 6.32
N ARG A 27 -2.45 7.74 5.57
CA ARG A 27 -3.80 7.55 6.11
C ARG A 27 -4.25 6.12 5.95
N VAL A 28 -4.88 5.57 6.98
CA VAL A 28 -5.46 4.23 6.96
C VAL A 28 -6.97 4.36 7.18
N ILE A 29 -7.75 3.99 6.17
CA ILE A 29 -9.18 4.18 6.15
C ILE A 29 -9.89 2.82 6.15
N GLY A 30 -10.58 2.51 7.25
CA GLY A 30 -11.38 1.30 7.40
C GLY A 30 -12.80 1.53 6.91
N VAL A 31 -13.23 0.79 5.89
CA VAL A 31 -14.55 0.96 5.26
C VAL A 31 -15.50 -0.19 5.61
N GLY A 32 -16.64 0.14 6.19
CA GLY A 32 -17.64 -0.81 6.65
C GLY A 32 -17.18 -1.63 7.87
N GLY A 33 -18.00 -2.58 8.32
CA GLY A 33 -17.76 -3.30 9.58
C GLY A 33 -16.39 -3.99 9.69
N GLY A 34 -15.99 -4.76 8.66
CA GLY A 34 -14.68 -5.44 8.65
C GLY A 34 -13.50 -4.47 8.63
N GLY A 35 -13.60 -3.38 7.86
CA GLY A 35 -12.58 -2.33 7.83
C GLY A 35 -12.45 -1.61 9.17
N CYS A 36 -13.58 -1.20 9.78
CA CYS A 36 -13.58 -0.56 11.10
C CYS A 36 -12.98 -1.47 12.19
N ASN A 37 -13.28 -2.79 12.16
CA ASN A 37 -12.68 -3.74 13.09
C ASN A 37 -11.16 -3.85 12.91
N ALA A 38 -10.68 -3.87 11.66
CA ALA A 38 -9.25 -3.89 11.36
C ALA A 38 -8.53 -2.64 11.87
N ILE A 39 -9.13 -1.45 11.70
CA ILE A 39 -8.61 -0.18 12.25
C ILE A 39 -8.49 -0.27 13.78
N ASN A 40 -9.53 -0.72 14.47
CA ASN A 40 -9.49 -0.86 15.92
C ASN A 40 -8.34 -1.78 16.35
N ARG A 41 -8.13 -2.91 15.65
CA ARG A 41 -7.00 -3.79 15.92
C ARG A 41 -5.64 -3.16 15.65
N MET A 42 -5.51 -2.34 14.61
CA MET A 42 -4.27 -1.61 14.33
C MET A 42 -3.94 -0.63 15.46
N ILE A 43 -4.95 0.08 15.97
CA ILE A 43 -4.81 1.00 17.10
C ILE A 43 -4.44 0.24 18.38
N GLU A 44 -5.13 -0.85 18.70
CA GLU A 44 -4.83 -1.70 19.86
C GLU A 44 -3.42 -2.30 19.80
N ALA A 45 -2.96 -2.66 18.61
CA ALA A 45 -1.60 -3.18 18.38
C ALA A 45 -0.53 -2.08 18.43
N GLY A 46 -0.91 -0.81 18.57
CA GLY A 46 0.03 0.32 18.69
C GLY A 46 0.70 0.72 17.37
N LEU A 47 0.04 0.52 16.22
CA LEU A 47 0.54 1.05 14.95
C LEU A 47 0.58 2.58 15.01
N THR A 48 1.74 3.16 14.69
CA THR A 48 2.03 4.59 14.83
C THR A 48 2.52 5.21 13.51
N GLY A 49 2.49 6.55 13.42
CA GLY A 49 2.92 7.29 12.23
C GLY A 49 1.89 7.27 11.09
N VAL A 50 0.64 6.91 11.39
CA VAL A 50 -0.47 6.90 10.43
C VAL A 50 -1.71 7.57 11.05
N ASP A 51 -2.52 8.21 10.22
CA ASP A 51 -3.82 8.74 10.62
C ASP A 51 -4.92 7.73 10.33
N PHE A 52 -5.64 7.29 11.36
CA PHE A 52 -6.73 6.34 11.21
C PHE A 52 -8.07 7.02 10.97
N PHE A 53 -8.82 6.54 9.98
CA PHE A 53 -10.20 6.96 9.71
C PHE A 53 -11.13 5.74 9.65
N ALA A 54 -12.35 5.88 10.19
CA ALA A 54 -13.38 4.85 10.11
C ALA A 54 -14.58 5.37 9.32
N VAL A 55 -14.91 4.71 8.22
CA VAL A 55 -16.00 5.09 7.30
C VAL A 55 -17.09 4.03 7.34
N ASN A 56 -18.31 4.40 7.73
CA ASN A 56 -19.40 3.42 7.78
C ASN A 56 -20.78 4.07 7.62
N SER A 57 -21.73 3.32 7.09
CA SER A 57 -23.16 3.69 7.03
C SER A 57 -23.91 3.31 8.32
N ASP A 58 -23.33 2.42 9.14
CA ASP A 58 -23.90 1.99 10.42
C ASP A 58 -23.31 2.81 11.57
N VAL A 59 -24.17 3.57 12.25
CA VAL A 59 -23.78 4.44 13.37
C VAL A 59 -23.32 3.62 14.58
N GLN A 60 -23.87 2.43 14.80
CA GLN A 60 -23.45 1.59 15.93
C GLN A 60 -22.02 1.12 15.76
N ALA A 61 -21.63 0.78 14.53
CA ALA A 61 -20.26 0.40 14.22
C ALA A 61 -19.28 1.57 14.46
N LEU A 62 -19.65 2.79 14.06
CA LEU A 62 -18.81 3.99 14.28
C LEU A 62 -18.65 4.34 15.76
N ARG A 63 -19.69 4.16 16.58
CA ARG A 63 -19.62 4.39 18.03
C ARG A 63 -18.63 3.48 18.74
N ASN A 64 -18.33 2.32 18.17
CA ASN A 64 -17.36 1.37 18.70
C ASN A 64 -15.95 1.58 18.11
N SER A 65 -15.74 2.63 17.29
CA SER A 65 -14.43 2.92 16.73
C SER A 65 -13.48 3.47 17.80
N LEU A 66 -12.21 3.09 17.73
CA LEU A 66 -11.16 3.60 18.60
C LEU A 66 -10.47 4.86 18.06
N THR A 67 -10.76 5.26 16.81
CA THR A 67 -10.31 6.55 16.25
C THR A 67 -11.40 7.60 16.42
N GLU A 68 -10.99 8.85 16.65
CA GLU A 68 -11.89 10.01 16.69
C GLU A 68 -12.32 10.45 15.27
N ASN A 69 -11.55 10.09 14.25
CA ASN A 69 -11.81 10.46 12.85
C ASN A 69 -12.83 9.50 12.21
N THR A 70 -14.10 9.66 12.55
CA THR A 70 -15.18 8.84 12.00
C THR A 70 -15.99 9.61 10.94
N VAL A 71 -16.37 8.91 9.87
CA VAL A 71 -17.22 9.46 8.80
C VAL A 71 -18.44 8.56 8.62
N GLN A 72 -19.61 9.14 8.88
CA GLN A 72 -20.88 8.48 8.60
C GLN A 72 -21.31 8.78 7.16
N ILE A 73 -21.46 7.72 6.35
CA ILE A 73 -21.90 7.86 4.95
C ILE A 73 -23.38 7.51 4.77
N GLY A 74 -24.03 8.15 3.80
CA GLY A 74 -25.43 7.87 3.43
C GLY A 74 -26.42 8.13 4.56
N THR A 75 -26.30 9.28 5.22
CA THR A 75 -27.19 9.70 6.31
C THR A 75 -28.65 9.79 5.85
N GLY A 76 -28.89 10.28 4.62
CA GLY A 76 -30.22 10.39 4.02
C GLY A 76 -30.81 9.05 3.60
N MET A 77 -29.98 8.10 3.15
CA MET A 77 -30.41 6.81 2.64
C MET A 77 -30.60 5.72 3.70
N SER A 78 -29.62 5.56 4.59
CA SER A 78 -29.59 4.44 5.54
C SER A 78 -30.24 4.77 6.89
N ARG A 79 -30.46 6.05 7.19
CA ARG A 79 -30.83 6.56 8.52
C ARG A 79 -29.91 6.04 9.64
N GLY A 80 -28.66 5.73 9.29
CA GLY A 80 -27.66 5.20 10.22
C GLY A 80 -27.79 3.71 10.55
N LEU A 81 -28.64 2.96 9.83
CA LEU A 81 -28.88 1.52 10.05
C LEU A 81 -27.98 0.61 9.20
N GLY A 82 -27.10 1.19 8.38
CA GLY A 82 -26.23 0.44 7.48
C GLY A 82 -26.84 0.09 6.13
N ALA A 83 -26.01 -0.47 5.23
CA ALA A 83 -26.39 -0.80 3.86
C ALA A 83 -27.06 -2.19 3.68
N GLY A 84 -27.32 -2.93 4.75
CA GLY A 84 -28.09 -4.18 4.70
C GLY A 84 -27.55 -5.26 3.75
N ALA A 85 -26.22 -5.42 3.67
CA ALA A 85 -25.53 -6.31 2.73
C ALA A 85 -25.80 -6.01 1.22
N ASN A 86 -26.30 -4.82 0.89
CA ASN A 86 -26.48 -4.37 -0.50
C ASN A 86 -25.33 -3.44 -0.92
N PRO A 87 -24.42 -3.89 -1.81
CA PRO A 87 -23.31 -3.06 -2.30
C PRO A 87 -23.75 -1.80 -3.04
N THR A 88 -24.89 -1.85 -3.75
CA THR A 88 -25.41 -0.69 -4.47
C THR A 88 -25.75 0.43 -3.50
N LEU A 89 -26.46 0.10 -2.41
CA LEU A 89 -26.78 1.06 -1.36
C LEU A 89 -25.52 1.59 -0.66
N GLY A 90 -24.51 0.73 -0.46
CA GLY A 90 -23.21 1.15 0.08
C GLY A 90 -22.48 2.15 -0.81
N ARG A 91 -22.54 1.95 -2.14
CA ARG A 91 -21.97 2.87 -3.12
C ARG A 91 -22.75 4.18 -3.15
N ASP A 92 -24.07 4.13 -3.26
CA ASP A 92 -24.92 5.32 -3.31
C ASP A 92 -24.75 6.16 -2.04
N ALA A 93 -24.59 5.52 -0.87
CA ALA A 93 -24.25 6.17 0.39
C ALA A 93 -22.88 6.89 0.35
N ALA A 94 -21.88 6.29 -0.29
CA ALA A 94 -20.57 6.91 -0.45
C ALA A 94 -20.59 8.09 -1.43
N GLU A 95 -21.36 7.98 -2.51
CA GLU A 95 -21.54 9.07 -3.47
C GLU A 95 -22.33 10.25 -2.88
N GLU A 96 -23.33 9.99 -2.02
CA GLU A 96 -24.01 11.03 -1.24
C GLU A 96 -23.03 11.82 -0.37
N SER A 97 -22.04 11.14 0.20
CA SER A 97 -21.04 11.70 1.11
C SER A 97 -19.68 11.94 0.43
N ARG A 98 -19.66 12.14 -0.89
CA ARG A 98 -18.41 12.24 -1.67
C ARG A 98 -17.51 13.40 -1.20
N GLU A 99 -18.10 14.53 -0.81
CA GLU A 99 -17.36 15.70 -0.29
C GLU A 99 -16.63 15.37 1.03
N ASP A 100 -17.32 14.72 1.98
CA ASP A 100 -16.72 14.30 3.26
C ASP A 100 -15.59 13.30 3.04
N LEU A 101 -15.77 12.36 2.10
CA LEU A 101 -14.75 11.38 1.74
C LEU A 101 -13.54 12.01 1.05
N ALA A 102 -13.74 13.04 0.22
CA ALA A 102 -12.66 13.78 -0.41
C ALA A 102 -11.80 14.51 0.64
N MET A 103 -12.43 15.10 1.66
CA MET A 103 -11.73 15.79 2.74
C MET A 103 -10.77 14.88 3.51
N ILE A 104 -11.16 13.62 3.77
CA ILE A 104 -10.30 12.69 4.54
C ILE A 104 -9.13 12.13 3.73
N VAL A 105 -9.13 12.25 2.40
CA VAL A 105 -8.01 11.81 1.53
C VAL A 105 -7.15 12.98 1.02
N ASP A 106 -7.60 14.22 1.22
CA ASP A 106 -6.90 15.42 0.75
C ASP A 106 -5.55 15.65 1.46
N GLY A 107 -4.48 15.84 0.70
CA GLY A 107 -3.13 16.05 1.23
C GLY A 107 -2.45 14.79 1.81
N ALA A 108 -3.02 13.59 1.61
CA ALA A 108 -2.33 12.35 1.92
C ALA A 108 -1.33 11.99 0.81
N ASP A 109 -0.13 11.53 1.19
CA ASP A 109 0.83 10.97 0.23
C ASP A 109 0.52 9.50 -0.08
N LEU A 110 0.00 8.77 0.93
CA LEU A 110 -0.34 7.36 0.88
C LEU A 110 -1.66 7.11 1.61
N VAL A 111 -2.59 6.44 0.94
CA VAL A 111 -3.87 6.02 1.49
C VAL A 111 -3.99 4.51 1.44
N PHE A 112 -4.12 3.90 2.61
CA PHE A 112 -4.53 2.51 2.76
C PHE A 112 -6.04 2.41 2.92
N ILE A 113 -6.69 1.56 2.13
CA ILE A 113 -8.12 1.25 2.27
C ILE A 113 -8.27 -0.18 2.76
N ALA A 114 -8.79 -0.35 3.98
CA ALA A 114 -9.08 -1.65 4.56
C ALA A 114 -10.57 -1.96 4.48
N ALA A 115 -10.95 -3.10 3.87
CA ALA A 115 -12.36 -3.48 3.77
C ALA A 115 -12.58 -4.99 3.76
N GLY A 116 -13.66 -5.44 4.42
CA GLY A 116 -14.18 -6.80 4.26
C GLY A 116 -15.20 -6.87 3.12
N MET A 117 -14.89 -7.62 2.07
CA MET A 117 -15.72 -7.67 0.85
C MET A 117 -16.90 -8.62 0.99
N GLY A 118 -17.92 -8.38 0.17
CA GLY A 118 -19.17 -9.15 0.13
C GLY A 118 -20.28 -8.60 1.02
N GLY A 119 -19.97 -7.67 1.94
CA GLY A 119 -20.96 -6.87 2.65
C GLY A 119 -21.57 -5.77 1.78
N GLY A 120 -22.36 -4.86 2.37
CA GLY A 120 -22.94 -3.72 1.65
C GLY A 120 -21.98 -2.53 1.59
N THR A 121 -21.67 -1.98 2.76
CA THR A 121 -20.87 -0.74 2.89
C THR A 121 -19.45 -0.91 2.35
N GLY A 122 -18.67 -1.87 2.86
CA GLY A 122 -17.28 -2.09 2.42
C GLY A 122 -17.17 -2.30 0.91
N THR A 123 -17.96 -3.24 0.36
CA THR A 123 -17.97 -3.57 -1.07
C THR A 123 -18.36 -2.40 -1.97
N GLY A 124 -19.33 -1.57 -1.54
CA GLY A 124 -19.86 -0.48 -2.35
C GLY A 124 -19.08 0.83 -2.22
N ALA A 125 -18.62 1.15 -1.02
CA ALA A 125 -17.98 2.43 -0.70
C ALA A 125 -16.47 2.42 -0.94
N ALA A 126 -15.78 1.28 -0.78
CA ALA A 126 -14.33 1.22 -0.95
C ALA A 126 -13.87 1.66 -2.36
N PRO A 127 -14.52 1.26 -3.47
CA PRO A 127 -14.14 1.75 -4.81
C PRO A 127 -14.30 3.26 -4.99
N VAL A 128 -15.31 3.87 -4.38
CA VAL A 128 -15.55 5.33 -4.45
C VAL A 128 -14.46 6.08 -3.70
N LEU A 129 -14.12 5.61 -2.49
CA LEU A 129 -13.04 6.19 -1.70
C LEU A 129 -11.68 6.04 -2.40
N ALA A 130 -11.43 4.90 -3.03
CA ALA A 130 -10.20 4.65 -3.79
C ALA A 130 -10.05 5.59 -4.98
N GLU A 131 -11.15 5.82 -5.71
CA GLU A 131 -11.18 6.81 -6.79
C GLU A 131 -10.79 8.20 -6.29
N LEU A 132 -11.41 8.66 -5.19
CA LEU A 132 -11.11 9.96 -4.60
C LEU A 132 -9.65 10.09 -4.14
N ALA A 133 -9.10 9.04 -3.53
CA ALA A 133 -7.71 9.02 -3.08
C ALA A 133 -6.72 9.10 -4.27
N ARG A 134 -7.01 8.43 -5.38
CA ARG A 134 -6.19 8.56 -6.60
C ARG A 134 -6.34 9.93 -7.24
N GLU A 135 -7.56 10.47 -7.28
CA GLU A 135 -7.85 11.81 -7.79
C GLU A 135 -7.13 12.90 -6.98
N SER A 136 -6.92 12.71 -5.68
CA SER A 136 -6.12 13.61 -4.83
C SER A 136 -4.61 13.48 -5.01
N GLY A 137 -4.14 12.49 -5.78
CA GLY A 137 -2.72 12.24 -6.06
C GLY A 137 -2.01 11.33 -5.05
N ALA A 138 -2.74 10.75 -4.10
CA ALA A 138 -2.20 9.81 -3.13
C ALA A 138 -1.91 8.45 -3.78
N LEU A 139 -0.79 7.83 -3.39
CA LEU A 139 -0.56 6.40 -3.67
C LEU A 139 -1.66 5.62 -2.93
N THR A 140 -2.49 4.89 -3.67
CA THR A 140 -3.70 4.25 -3.13
C THR A 140 -3.54 2.75 -3.13
N ILE A 141 -3.45 2.16 -1.92
CA ILE A 141 -3.31 0.72 -1.71
C ILE A 141 -4.55 0.20 -1.00
N ALA A 142 -5.25 -0.76 -1.60
CA ALA A 142 -6.36 -1.44 -0.94
C ALA A 142 -5.92 -2.80 -0.38
N VAL A 143 -6.28 -3.08 0.87
CA VAL A 143 -6.09 -4.37 1.52
C VAL A 143 -7.47 -4.91 1.90
N VAL A 144 -7.91 -5.96 1.21
CA VAL A 144 -9.29 -6.45 1.32
C VAL A 144 -9.38 -7.94 1.58
N THR A 145 -10.39 -8.35 2.33
CA THR A 145 -10.69 -9.78 2.55
C THR A 145 -11.85 -10.27 1.70
N LYS A 146 -11.72 -11.49 1.15
CA LYS A 146 -12.85 -12.24 0.58
C LYS A 146 -13.58 -12.99 1.70
N PRO A 147 -14.92 -13.11 1.64
CA PRO A 147 -15.69 -13.81 2.67
C PRO A 147 -15.35 -15.30 2.72
N PHE A 148 -15.67 -15.96 3.83
CA PHE A 148 -15.56 -17.42 3.92
C PHE A 148 -16.60 -18.10 3.01
N ALA A 149 -16.31 -19.31 2.53
CA ALA A 149 -17.25 -20.06 1.70
C ALA A 149 -18.61 -20.30 2.42
N PHE A 150 -18.58 -20.50 3.75
CA PHE A 150 -19.78 -20.73 4.55
C PHE A 150 -20.71 -19.52 4.66
N GLU A 151 -20.22 -18.30 4.38
CA GLU A 151 -21.05 -17.09 4.41
C GLU A 151 -21.99 -16.99 3.19
N GLY A 152 -21.81 -17.88 2.21
CA GLY A 152 -22.74 -18.12 1.12
C GLY A 152 -22.31 -17.49 -0.21
N ARG A 153 -22.73 -18.15 -1.30
CA ARG A 153 -22.36 -17.78 -2.68
C ARG A 153 -22.69 -16.33 -3.04
N LYS A 154 -23.86 -15.82 -2.64
CA LYS A 154 -24.27 -14.43 -2.94
C LYS A 154 -23.28 -13.40 -2.38
N ARG A 155 -22.74 -13.66 -1.18
CA ARG A 155 -21.76 -12.80 -0.53
C ARG A 155 -20.42 -12.83 -1.29
N MET A 156 -19.98 -14.02 -1.70
CA MET A 156 -18.79 -14.18 -2.53
C MET A 156 -18.93 -13.48 -3.89
N GLU A 157 -20.06 -13.65 -4.59
CA GLU A 157 -20.30 -12.98 -5.88
C GLU A 157 -20.32 -11.44 -5.75
N ALA A 158 -20.86 -10.92 -4.65
CA ALA A 158 -20.78 -9.50 -4.35
C ALA A 158 -19.34 -9.04 -4.10
N ALA A 159 -18.55 -9.84 -3.38
CA ALA A 159 -17.15 -9.57 -3.12
C ALA A 159 -16.34 -9.50 -4.43
N GLU A 160 -16.44 -10.51 -5.29
CA GLU A 160 -15.70 -10.55 -6.56
C GLU A 160 -16.04 -9.34 -7.46
N ARG A 161 -17.31 -8.96 -7.54
CA ARG A 161 -17.72 -7.76 -8.31
C ARG A 161 -17.15 -6.47 -7.71
N GLY A 162 -17.18 -6.33 -6.38
CA GLY A 162 -16.62 -5.15 -5.70
C GLY A 162 -15.10 -5.07 -5.84
N ILE A 163 -14.41 -6.22 -5.75
CA ILE A 163 -12.96 -6.32 -5.93
C ILE A 163 -12.57 -5.91 -7.35
N ALA A 164 -13.28 -6.39 -8.38
CA ALA A 164 -13.02 -5.98 -9.76
C ALA A 164 -13.23 -4.47 -10.00
N GLN A 165 -14.20 -3.86 -9.32
CA GLN A 165 -14.41 -2.40 -9.38
C GLN A 165 -13.29 -1.65 -8.65
N LEU A 166 -12.85 -2.17 -7.50
CA LEU A 166 -11.79 -1.59 -6.70
C LEU A 166 -10.44 -1.65 -7.40
N GLU A 167 -10.12 -2.78 -8.05
CA GLU A 167 -8.86 -2.97 -8.79
C GLU A 167 -8.63 -1.89 -9.85
N ALA A 168 -9.69 -1.44 -10.52
CA ALA A 168 -9.59 -0.37 -11.52
C ALA A 168 -9.37 1.03 -10.91
N LYS A 169 -9.47 1.16 -9.58
CA LYS A 169 -9.48 2.43 -8.84
C LYS A 169 -8.36 2.53 -7.79
N VAL A 170 -7.44 1.57 -7.75
CA VAL A 170 -6.28 1.56 -6.84
C VAL A 170 -4.99 1.41 -7.64
N ASP A 171 -3.87 1.78 -7.05
CA ASP A 171 -2.55 1.52 -7.63
C ASP A 171 -2.11 0.08 -7.33
N THR A 172 -2.38 -0.39 -6.11
CA THR A 172 -2.15 -1.77 -5.69
C THR A 172 -3.36 -2.33 -4.93
N LEU A 173 -3.73 -3.56 -5.24
CA LEU A 173 -4.79 -4.31 -4.56
C LEU A 173 -4.23 -5.60 -3.93
N ILE A 174 -4.24 -5.66 -2.61
CA ILE A 174 -3.91 -6.85 -1.83
C ILE A 174 -5.19 -7.57 -1.45
N THR A 175 -5.36 -8.79 -1.96
CA THR A 175 -6.56 -9.60 -1.72
C THR A 175 -6.25 -10.80 -0.84
N ILE A 176 -6.93 -10.88 0.30
CA ILE A 176 -6.75 -11.95 1.30
C ILE A 176 -7.98 -12.88 1.27
N PRO A 177 -7.85 -14.16 0.87
CA PRO A 177 -8.96 -15.09 0.92
C PRO A 177 -9.15 -15.62 2.35
N ASN A 178 -10.26 -15.29 3.02
CA ASN A 178 -10.50 -15.77 4.40
C ASN A 178 -10.50 -17.31 4.51
N GLU A 179 -10.82 -18.02 3.42
CA GLU A 179 -10.74 -19.48 3.39
C GLU A 179 -9.34 -20.02 3.74
N ARG A 180 -8.28 -19.24 3.45
CA ARG A 180 -6.89 -19.62 3.77
C ARG A 180 -6.61 -19.65 5.27
N ILE A 181 -7.39 -18.92 6.06
CA ILE A 181 -7.27 -18.91 7.52
C ILE A 181 -7.47 -20.32 8.10
N PHE A 182 -8.32 -21.15 7.49
CA PHE A 182 -8.53 -22.55 7.92
C PHE A 182 -7.28 -23.44 7.82
N GLN A 183 -6.27 -23.03 7.06
CA GLN A 183 -4.99 -23.75 6.97
C GLN A 183 -4.05 -23.41 8.13
N VAL A 184 -4.34 -22.33 8.85
CA VAL A 184 -3.50 -21.76 9.91
C VAL A 184 -4.11 -21.96 11.30
N ILE A 185 -5.44 -21.99 11.40
CA ILE A 185 -6.16 -22.15 12.68
C ILE A 185 -6.43 -23.62 13.04
N GLU A 186 -6.63 -23.89 14.33
CA GLU A 186 -6.98 -25.23 14.81
C GLU A 186 -8.46 -25.56 14.53
N LYS A 187 -8.79 -26.86 14.38
CA LYS A 187 -10.17 -27.31 14.10
C LYS A 187 -11.20 -26.93 15.17
N LYS A 188 -10.75 -26.57 16.38
CA LYS A 188 -11.62 -26.18 17.51
C LYS A 188 -11.68 -24.67 17.70
N THR A 189 -11.01 -23.88 16.87
CA THR A 189 -11.01 -22.42 16.95
C THR A 189 -12.45 -21.89 16.83
N PRO A 190 -12.94 -21.13 17.83
CA PRO A 190 -14.25 -20.49 17.80
C PRO A 190 -14.42 -19.52 16.61
N LEU A 191 -15.67 -19.31 16.18
CA LEU A 191 -15.98 -18.46 15.03
C LEU A 191 -15.51 -17.00 15.19
N ASN A 192 -15.68 -16.43 16.40
CA ASN A 192 -15.22 -15.08 16.71
C ASN A 192 -13.68 -14.96 16.62
N GLU A 193 -12.97 -16.02 16.97
CA GLU A 193 -11.52 -16.08 16.86
C GLU A 193 -11.09 -16.20 15.39
N ALA A 194 -11.81 -16.97 14.56
CA ALA A 194 -11.54 -17.05 13.12
C ALA A 194 -11.73 -15.68 12.40
N PHE A 195 -12.77 -14.92 12.74
CA PHE A 195 -12.89 -13.52 12.27
C PHE A 195 -11.78 -12.65 12.84
N SER A 196 -11.35 -12.91 14.06
CA SER A 196 -10.21 -12.20 14.65
C SER A 196 -8.93 -12.38 13.85
N PHE A 197 -8.68 -13.59 13.35
CA PHE A 197 -7.58 -13.85 12.45
C PHE A 197 -7.70 -13.07 11.13
N ALA A 198 -8.91 -12.95 10.56
CA ALA A 198 -9.11 -12.18 9.33
C ALA A 198 -8.71 -10.71 9.49
N ASP A 199 -9.14 -10.05 10.57
CA ASP A 199 -8.75 -8.64 10.76
C ASP A 199 -7.28 -8.51 11.19
N ASP A 200 -6.67 -9.53 11.81
CA ASP A 200 -5.22 -9.51 12.06
C ASP A 200 -4.41 -9.62 10.76
N VAL A 201 -4.87 -10.41 9.76
CA VAL A 201 -4.20 -10.44 8.44
C VAL A 201 -4.32 -9.09 7.73
N LEU A 202 -5.47 -8.39 7.83
CA LEU A 202 -5.61 -7.01 7.34
C LEU A 202 -4.63 -6.07 8.02
N ARG A 203 -4.51 -6.15 9.36
CA ARG A 203 -3.55 -5.39 10.15
C ARG A 203 -2.13 -5.66 9.68
N GLN A 204 -1.74 -6.91 9.50
CA GLN A 204 -0.40 -7.30 9.07
C GLN A 204 -0.07 -6.76 7.67
N GLY A 205 -1.03 -6.73 6.74
CA GLY A 205 -0.83 -6.15 5.40
C GLY A 205 -0.56 -4.67 5.40
N ILE A 206 -1.22 -3.91 6.27
CA ILE A 206 -0.99 -2.47 6.39
C ILE A 206 0.27 -2.19 7.22
N ALA A 207 0.44 -2.85 8.37
CA ALA A 207 1.61 -2.70 9.23
C ALA A 207 2.90 -3.04 8.47
N GLY A 208 2.90 -4.14 7.70
CA GLY A 208 4.08 -4.58 6.96
C GLY A 208 4.65 -3.55 5.99
N ILE A 209 3.82 -2.65 5.45
CA ILE A 209 4.22 -1.57 4.54
C ILE A 209 4.40 -0.25 5.30
N SER A 210 3.48 0.10 6.19
CA SER A 210 3.55 1.35 6.95
C SER A 210 4.76 1.39 7.90
N ASP A 211 5.09 0.28 8.56
CA ASP A 211 6.25 0.21 9.46
C ASP A 211 7.58 0.47 8.72
N LEU A 212 7.66 0.11 7.44
CA LEU A 212 8.84 0.39 6.60
C LEU A 212 9.06 1.88 6.33
N ILE A 213 7.99 2.68 6.40
CA ILE A 213 8.00 4.11 6.07
C ILE A 213 8.05 4.94 7.36
N THR A 214 7.30 4.53 8.40
CA THR A 214 7.09 5.33 9.60
C THR A 214 8.09 5.04 10.71
N GLN A 215 8.61 3.81 10.80
CA GLN A 215 9.52 3.43 11.86
C GLN A 215 10.98 3.55 11.43
N PRO A 216 11.87 4.08 12.28
CA PRO A 216 13.31 3.99 12.07
C PRO A 216 13.75 2.51 12.12
N GLY A 217 13.93 1.91 10.95
CA GLY A 217 14.58 0.63 10.76
C GLY A 217 16.12 0.72 10.84
N LEU A 218 16.75 -0.45 10.93
CA LEU A 218 18.19 -0.61 10.73
C LEU A 218 18.59 -0.29 9.28
N ILE A 219 17.69 -0.64 8.35
CA ILE A 219 17.77 -0.32 6.94
C ILE A 219 16.42 0.30 6.59
N ASN A 220 16.42 1.63 6.51
CA ASN A 220 15.25 2.41 6.14
C ASN A 220 15.03 2.33 4.63
N LEU A 221 13.77 2.17 4.26
CA LEU A 221 13.30 2.42 2.92
C LEU A 221 12.75 3.83 2.84
N ASP A 222 12.97 4.51 1.72
CA ASP A 222 12.29 5.77 1.51
C ASP A 222 10.91 5.54 0.88
N PHE A 223 10.03 6.53 1.01
CA PHE A 223 8.69 6.47 0.44
C PHE A 223 8.73 6.39 -1.10
N ALA A 224 9.78 6.90 -1.74
CA ALA A 224 9.91 6.89 -3.19
C ALA A 224 10.14 5.48 -3.73
N ASP A 225 10.90 4.65 -3.02
CA ASP A 225 11.09 3.23 -3.31
C ASP A 225 9.75 2.48 -3.25
N VAL A 226 9.01 2.61 -2.14
CA VAL A 226 7.69 1.98 -2.01
C VAL A 226 6.75 2.45 -3.12
N LYS A 227 6.74 3.75 -3.42
CA LYS A 227 5.93 4.32 -4.50
C LYS A 227 6.32 3.76 -5.87
N ALA A 228 7.62 3.58 -6.15
CA ALA A 228 8.09 3.05 -7.43
C ALA A 228 7.60 1.63 -7.70
N VAL A 229 7.49 0.79 -6.67
CA VAL A 229 7.05 -0.61 -6.81
C VAL A 229 5.54 -0.80 -6.71
N MET A 230 4.83 0.08 -5.98
CA MET A 230 3.39 -0.05 -5.73
C MET A 230 2.50 0.82 -6.65
N THR A 231 3.08 1.77 -7.39
CA THR A 231 2.31 2.56 -8.37
C THR A 231 1.90 1.69 -9.55
N ASP A 232 0.59 1.63 -9.84
CA ASP A 232 0.00 0.82 -10.92
C ASP A 232 0.47 -0.65 -10.94
N ALA A 233 0.79 -1.22 -9.76
CA ALA A 233 1.27 -2.59 -9.63
C ALA A 233 0.15 -3.64 -9.82
N GLY A 234 -1.11 -3.20 -9.75
CA GLY A 234 -2.28 -4.03 -9.92
C GLY A 234 -2.49 -4.97 -8.73
N THR A 235 -2.77 -6.24 -9.00
CA THR A 235 -2.94 -7.22 -7.93
C THR A 235 -1.60 -7.58 -7.28
N ALA A 236 -1.58 -7.56 -5.94
CA ALA A 236 -0.47 -7.97 -5.10
C ALA A 236 -0.89 -9.07 -4.12
N MET A 237 0.11 -9.83 -3.66
CA MET A 237 -0.05 -10.91 -2.71
C MET A 237 0.91 -10.73 -1.55
N MET A 238 0.46 -11.15 -0.37
CA MET A 238 1.25 -11.04 0.85
C MET A 238 1.54 -12.42 1.42
N GLY A 239 2.81 -12.67 1.73
CA GLY A 239 3.28 -13.83 2.45
C GLY A 239 3.92 -13.41 3.76
N ILE A 240 3.59 -14.10 4.85
CA ILE A 240 4.15 -13.83 6.17
C ILE A 240 4.67 -15.14 6.76
N GLY A 241 5.88 -15.08 7.30
CA GLY A 241 6.52 -16.18 7.97
C GLY A 241 7.26 -15.74 9.22
N GLU A 242 7.28 -16.60 10.23
CA GLU A 242 8.00 -16.36 11.47
C GLU A 242 8.86 -17.56 11.83
N GLY A 243 10.08 -17.29 12.30
CA GLY A 243 11.03 -18.29 12.73
C GLY A 243 11.62 -17.97 14.10
N SER A 244 12.19 -18.99 14.72
CA SER A 244 12.85 -18.91 16.04
C SER A 244 13.99 -19.92 16.10
N GLY A 245 14.99 -19.69 16.96
CA GLY A 245 16.15 -20.57 17.07
C GLY A 245 17.28 -20.19 16.11
N GLU A 246 18.15 -21.15 15.81
CA GLU A 246 19.42 -20.92 15.08
C GLU A 246 19.21 -20.55 13.60
N HIS A 247 18.19 -21.10 12.94
CA HIS A 247 17.86 -20.84 11.54
C HIS A 247 16.61 -19.96 11.37
N ARG A 248 16.32 -19.11 12.36
CA ARG A 248 15.06 -18.36 12.42
C ARG A 248 14.79 -17.48 11.20
N ALA A 249 15.81 -16.91 10.57
CA ALA A 249 15.64 -16.05 9.39
C ALA A 249 15.33 -16.86 8.13
N ALA A 250 16.10 -17.92 7.85
CA ALA A 250 15.79 -18.88 6.78
C ALA A 250 14.40 -19.51 6.94
N ASP A 251 14.05 -19.96 8.16
CA ASP A 251 12.74 -20.57 8.43
C ASP A 251 11.59 -19.56 8.23
N ALA A 252 11.79 -18.31 8.65
CA ALA A 252 10.81 -17.24 8.44
C ALA A 252 10.63 -16.94 6.96
N ALA A 253 11.71 -16.81 6.20
CA ALA A 253 11.67 -16.58 4.75
C ALA A 253 10.98 -17.74 4.01
N GLN A 254 11.31 -18.99 4.36
CA GLN A 254 10.67 -20.16 3.75
C GLN A 254 9.16 -20.20 4.02
N LYS A 255 8.75 -19.90 5.26
CA LYS A 255 7.32 -19.82 5.62
C LYS A 255 6.61 -18.66 4.92
N ALA A 256 7.28 -17.54 4.70
CA ALA A 256 6.73 -16.41 3.98
C ALA A 256 6.48 -16.75 2.50
N ILE A 257 7.42 -17.41 1.83
CA ILE A 257 7.28 -17.90 0.44
C ILE A 257 6.20 -18.97 0.33
N ALA A 258 6.11 -19.85 1.33
CA ALA A 258 5.12 -20.93 1.36
C ALA A 258 3.79 -20.53 2.04
N SER A 259 3.58 -19.23 2.26
CA SER A 259 2.45 -18.76 3.05
C SER A 259 1.12 -19.11 2.37
N PRO A 260 0.13 -19.67 3.10
CA PRO A 260 -1.21 -19.92 2.56
C PRO A 260 -1.93 -18.69 2.01
N LEU A 261 -1.47 -17.49 2.39
CA LEU A 261 -2.01 -16.21 1.96
C LEU A 261 -1.58 -15.83 0.53
N LEU A 262 -0.56 -16.50 -0.01
CA LEU A 262 -0.16 -16.40 -1.41
C LEU A 262 -1.06 -17.33 -2.23
N ASP A 263 -1.91 -16.75 -3.08
CA ASP A 263 -2.84 -17.54 -3.90
C ASP A 263 -2.12 -18.28 -5.05
N THR A 264 -0.97 -17.75 -5.46
CA THR A 264 -0.02 -18.35 -6.41
C THR A 264 1.41 -18.26 -5.87
N THR A 265 2.36 -18.94 -6.51
CA THR A 265 3.78 -18.77 -6.24
C THR A 265 4.21 -17.31 -6.46
N ILE A 266 5.17 -16.80 -5.69
CA ILE A 266 5.78 -15.48 -5.93
C ILE A 266 6.65 -15.44 -7.21
N ASP A 267 6.78 -16.58 -7.88
CA ASP A 267 7.41 -16.70 -9.20
C ASP A 267 6.72 -15.78 -10.22
N GLY A 268 7.52 -14.99 -10.95
CA GLY A 268 7.05 -13.99 -11.90
C GLY A 268 6.57 -12.66 -11.29
N ALA A 269 6.72 -12.45 -9.98
CA ALA A 269 6.55 -11.13 -9.39
C ALA A 269 7.67 -10.19 -9.85
N ARG A 270 7.31 -9.02 -10.35
CA ARG A 270 8.26 -8.01 -10.87
C ARG A 270 8.63 -6.95 -9.83
N GLY A 271 7.77 -6.78 -8.83
CA GLY A 271 7.96 -5.85 -7.73
C GLY A 271 7.82 -6.61 -6.42
N VAL A 272 8.82 -6.52 -5.55
CA VAL A 272 8.83 -7.23 -4.28
C VAL A 272 9.25 -6.27 -3.17
N ILE A 273 8.43 -6.13 -2.14
CA ILE A 273 8.81 -5.47 -0.90
C ILE A 273 9.04 -6.55 0.15
N LEU A 274 10.26 -6.59 0.66
CA LEU A 274 10.71 -7.51 1.71
C LEU A 274 10.94 -6.72 2.99
N ASN A 275 10.15 -7.01 4.02
CA ASN A 275 10.36 -6.48 5.37
C ASN A 275 10.83 -7.60 6.30
N ILE A 276 11.98 -7.39 6.95
CA ILE A 276 12.49 -8.28 7.99
C ILE A 276 12.41 -7.56 9.33
N THR A 277 11.63 -8.10 10.24
CA THR A 277 11.49 -7.57 11.59
C THR A 277 12.03 -8.59 12.60
N GLY A 278 12.87 -8.14 13.52
CA GLY A 278 13.42 -8.98 14.59
C GLY A 278 13.66 -8.21 15.87
N GLY A 279 14.06 -8.91 16.93
CA GLY A 279 14.51 -8.27 18.16
C GLY A 279 15.85 -7.55 18.00
N SER A 280 16.33 -6.94 19.08
CA SER A 280 17.64 -6.29 19.14
C SER A 280 18.84 -7.22 18.83
N ASP A 281 18.57 -8.52 18.80
CA ASP A 281 19.48 -9.60 18.44
C ASP A 281 19.45 -9.97 16.95
N LEU A 282 18.71 -9.24 16.09
CA LEU A 282 18.71 -9.43 14.65
C LEU A 282 20.08 -9.06 14.04
N SER A 283 20.70 -10.00 13.34
CA SER A 283 22.00 -9.79 12.71
C SER A 283 21.90 -9.51 11.20
N MET A 284 22.93 -8.86 10.65
CA MET A 284 23.04 -8.65 9.20
C MET A 284 23.17 -9.96 8.41
N TYR A 285 23.73 -11.02 9.02
CA TYR A 285 23.82 -12.33 8.38
C TYR A 285 22.43 -12.94 8.16
N GLU A 286 21.58 -12.88 9.17
CA GLU A 286 20.19 -13.34 9.11
C GLU A 286 19.38 -12.57 8.08
N VAL A 287 19.56 -11.24 8.05
CA VAL A 287 18.95 -10.37 7.04
C VAL A 287 19.36 -10.80 5.62
N ASN A 288 20.66 -11.00 5.38
CA ASN A 288 21.16 -11.43 4.07
C ASN A 288 20.65 -12.82 3.67
N GLU A 289 20.63 -13.77 4.61
CA GLU A 289 20.15 -15.14 4.37
C GLU A 289 18.68 -15.16 3.93
N ALA A 290 17.82 -14.43 4.63
CA ALA A 290 16.41 -14.29 4.25
C ALA A 290 16.25 -13.59 2.89
N ALA A 291 16.98 -12.50 2.65
CA ALA A 291 16.92 -11.75 1.39
C ALA A 291 17.36 -12.60 0.18
N GLU A 292 18.45 -13.37 0.30
CA GLU A 292 18.90 -14.28 -0.75
C GLU A 292 17.86 -15.36 -1.07
N MET A 293 17.17 -15.89 -0.05
CA MET A 293 16.15 -16.92 -0.25
C MET A 293 14.94 -16.38 -1.02
N ILE A 294 14.48 -15.18 -0.68
CA ILE A 294 13.39 -14.51 -1.42
C ILE A 294 13.83 -14.19 -2.86
N SER A 295 15.03 -13.63 -3.05
CA SER A 295 15.54 -13.25 -4.36
C SER A 295 15.64 -14.43 -5.34
N ARG A 296 15.97 -15.64 -4.84
CA ARG A 296 16.00 -16.87 -5.66
C ARG A 296 14.61 -17.39 -6.06
N SER A 297 13.56 -16.89 -5.43
CA SER A 297 12.18 -17.36 -5.59
C SER A 297 11.32 -16.43 -6.46
N VAL A 298 11.86 -15.29 -6.89
CA VAL A 298 11.18 -14.26 -7.69
C VAL A 298 11.85 -14.10 -9.06
N ASP A 299 11.27 -13.28 -9.93
CA ASP A 299 11.83 -13.03 -11.26
C ASP A 299 13.27 -12.44 -11.16
N PRO A 300 14.25 -12.90 -11.97
CA PRO A 300 15.62 -12.35 -11.93
C PRO A 300 15.71 -10.85 -12.20
N ASP A 301 14.75 -10.31 -12.96
CA ASP A 301 14.65 -8.88 -13.27
C ASP A 301 13.68 -8.14 -12.32
N ALA A 302 13.23 -8.79 -11.24
CA ALA A 302 12.35 -8.18 -10.25
C ALA A 302 13.05 -7.03 -9.50
N GLN A 303 12.36 -5.92 -9.35
CA GLN A 303 12.75 -4.87 -8.43
C GLN A 303 12.43 -5.31 -7.01
N ILE A 304 13.47 -5.64 -6.25
CA ILE A 304 13.36 -6.04 -4.84
C ILE A 304 13.75 -4.85 -3.98
N ILE A 305 12.82 -4.45 -3.13
CA ILE A 305 12.99 -3.42 -2.11
C ILE A 305 13.12 -4.13 -0.76
N PHE A 306 14.15 -3.76 0.00
CA PHE A 306 14.52 -4.42 1.23
C PHE A 306 14.48 -3.45 2.43
N GLY A 307 13.72 -3.80 3.47
CA GLY A 307 13.72 -3.09 4.74
C GLY A 307 13.98 -4.02 5.92
N ALA A 308 14.64 -3.48 6.94
CA ALA A 308 14.88 -4.18 8.20
C ALA A 308 14.50 -3.31 9.39
N SER A 309 13.62 -3.79 10.27
CA SER A 309 13.16 -3.08 11.45
C SER A 309 13.33 -3.89 12.74
N LEU A 310 13.34 -3.18 13.87
CA LEU A 310 13.45 -3.79 15.19
C LEU A 310 12.12 -3.72 15.92
N ASP A 311 11.64 -4.87 16.39
CA ASP A 311 10.48 -4.97 17.28
C ASP A 311 10.93 -5.66 18.59
N PRO A 312 10.88 -4.95 19.74
CA PRO A 312 11.22 -5.54 21.04
C PRO A 312 10.39 -6.79 21.39
N ASN A 313 9.18 -6.93 20.82
CA ASN A 313 8.33 -8.10 21.04
C ASN A 313 8.79 -9.34 20.27
N LEU A 314 9.75 -9.19 19.35
CA LEU A 314 10.34 -10.27 18.54
C LEU A 314 11.72 -10.71 19.04
N GLN A 315 12.08 -10.45 20.30
CA GLN A 315 13.34 -10.96 20.86
C GLN A 315 13.45 -12.50 20.69
N GLY A 316 14.54 -12.98 20.09
CA GLY A 316 14.73 -14.41 19.80
C GLY A 316 13.93 -14.93 18.59
N ARG A 317 13.21 -14.07 17.87
CA ARG A 317 12.38 -14.41 16.70
C ARG A 317 12.66 -13.47 15.52
N VAL A 318 12.36 -13.95 14.32
CA VAL A 318 12.39 -13.15 13.09
C VAL A 318 11.06 -13.33 12.38
N ARG A 319 10.48 -12.22 11.94
CA ARG A 319 9.31 -12.16 11.06
C ARG A 319 9.78 -11.66 9.71
N VAL A 320 9.38 -12.37 8.66
CA VAL A 320 9.59 -11.98 7.27
C VAL A 320 8.22 -11.74 6.65
N THR A 321 8.02 -10.53 6.14
CA THR A 321 6.83 -10.17 5.36
C THR A 321 7.26 -9.89 3.93
N VAL A 322 6.66 -10.61 2.98
CA VAL A 322 6.89 -10.47 1.55
C VAL A 322 5.61 -9.93 0.93
N LEU A 323 5.72 -8.81 0.25
CA LEU A 323 4.68 -8.29 -0.63
C LEU A 323 5.16 -8.40 -2.06
N ALA A 324 4.50 -9.23 -2.85
CA ALA A 324 4.81 -9.45 -4.25
C ALA A 324 3.72 -8.82 -5.12
N ALA A 325 4.10 -8.06 -6.15
CA ALA A 325 3.19 -7.36 -7.05
C ALA A 325 3.67 -7.43 -8.50
N GLY A 326 2.82 -6.97 -9.42
CA GLY A 326 3.16 -6.96 -10.86
C GLY A 326 3.15 -8.35 -11.49
N PHE A 327 2.25 -9.23 -11.04
CA PHE A 327 2.08 -10.56 -11.64
C PHE A 327 1.43 -10.45 -13.03
N GLY A 328 2.05 -11.08 -14.03
CA GLY A 328 1.48 -11.22 -15.37
C GLY A 328 2.30 -10.58 -16.50
N PRO A 329 1.85 -10.74 -17.77
CA PRO A 329 2.55 -10.23 -18.92
C PRO A 329 2.49 -8.70 -18.96
N ILE A 330 3.61 -8.10 -19.38
CA ILE A 330 3.77 -6.66 -19.58
C ILE A 330 2.58 -6.14 -20.39
N ARG A 331 1.67 -5.38 -19.78
CA ARG A 331 0.97 -4.36 -20.55
C ARG A 331 2.05 -3.37 -20.94
N ARG A 332 2.65 -3.57 -22.12
CA ARG A 332 3.36 -2.49 -22.75
C ARG A 332 2.28 -1.45 -22.93
N THR A 333 2.27 -0.44 -22.07
CA THR A 333 1.89 0.88 -22.51
C THR A 333 2.76 1.09 -23.72
N GLU A 334 2.18 0.86 -24.90
CA GLU A 334 2.69 1.46 -26.10
C GLU A 334 2.75 2.94 -25.73
N SER A 335 3.97 3.40 -25.42
CA SER A 335 4.33 4.77 -25.68
C SER A 335 3.70 5.05 -27.03
N SER A 336 2.78 6.00 -27.07
CA SER A 336 2.08 6.45 -28.26
C SER A 336 3.13 6.88 -29.27
N GLY A 337 3.65 5.88 -29.99
CA GLY A 337 4.39 6.03 -31.20
C GLY A 337 3.38 6.66 -32.12
N PHE A 338 3.56 7.94 -32.39
CA PHE A 338 2.89 8.61 -33.48
C PHE A 338 2.98 7.69 -34.69
N ALA A 339 1.85 7.06 -35.03
CA ALA A 339 1.71 6.32 -36.25
C ALA A 339 1.79 7.36 -37.37
N PHE A 340 2.93 7.41 -38.06
CA PHE A 340 3.00 8.09 -39.34
C PHE A 340 2.12 7.31 -40.31
N GLU A 341 0.90 7.82 -40.50
CA GLU A 341 -0.01 7.41 -41.54
C GLU A 341 0.68 7.63 -42.89
N ASN A 342 0.65 6.60 -43.75
CA ASN A 342 1.22 6.60 -45.11
C ASN A 342 0.61 7.73 -45.96
N THR A 343 1.10 8.95 -45.79
CA THR A 343 0.83 10.07 -46.68
C THR A 343 1.91 10.04 -47.75
N ARG A 344 1.47 9.99 -49.01
CA ARG A 344 2.32 10.06 -50.20
C ARG A 344 3.36 11.16 -50.03
N ILE A 345 4.63 10.82 -50.22
CA ILE A 345 5.72 11.78 -50.30
C ILE A 345 5.48 12.63 -51.54
N GLU A 346 4.94 13.84 -51.35
CA GLU A 346 5.08 14.89 -52.34
C GLU A 346 6.53 15.37 -52.30
N THR A 347 7.18 15.29 -53.46
CA THR A 347 8.52 15.82 -53.70
C THR A 347 8.59 17.30 -53.32
N VAL A 348 9.27 17.60 -52.22
CA VAL A 348 9.58 18.96 -51.79
C VAL A 348 10.58 19.57 -52.76
N THR A 349 10.24 20.70 -53.36
CA THR A 349 11.14 21.52 -54.17
C THR A 349 12.24 22.13 -53.28
N PRO A 350 13.49 22.25 -53.76
CA PRO A 350 14.57 22.79 -52.95
C PRO A 350 14.30 24.25 -52.62
N VAL A 351 14.34 24.58 -51.32
CA VAL A 351 14.16 25.93 -50.79
C VAL A 351 15.37 26.77 -51.19
N ASN A 352 15.12 27.93 -51.80
CA ASN A 352 16.15 28.89 -52.18
C ASN A 352 16.76 29.52 -50.91
N MET A 353 18.08 29.40 -50.72
CA MET A 353 18.75 29.82 -49.48
C MET A 353 18.87 31.35 -49.31
N ASP A 354 18.53 32.12 -50.36
CA ASP A 354 18.67 33.58 -50.34
C ASP A 354 17.59 34.30 -49.51
N ASP A 355 16.52 33.61 -49.09
CA ASP A 355 15.38 34.19 -48.35
C ASP A 355 15.35 33.83 -46.84
N ILE A 356 16.40 33.20 -46.31
CA ILE A 356 16.44 32.82 -44.88
C ILE A 356 16.94 34.02 -44.05
N GLU A 357 16.01 34.77 -43.45
CA GLU A 357 16.36 35.79 -42.45
C GLU A 357 16.98 35.15 -41.20
N VAL A 358 18.26 35.42 -40.98
CA VAL A 358 18.98 34.96 -39.78
C VAL A 358 18.42 35.66 -38.53
N PRO A 359 17.97 34.90 -37.51
CA PRO A 359 17.44 35.44 -36.25
C PRO A 359 18.41 36.39 -35.54
N ALA A 360 17.88 37.42 -34.90
CA ALA A 360 18.64 38.52 -34.31
C ALA A 360 19.69 38.09 -33.27
N PHE A 361 19.49 36.96 -32.56
CA PHE A 361 20.40 36.48 -31.51
C PHE A 361 21.71 35.87 -32.05
N LEU A 362 21.79 35.54 -33.34
CA LEU A 362 23.00 35.03 -33.99
C LEU A 362 23.89 36.14 -34.57
N ARG A 363 23.50 37.41 -34.48
CA ARG A 363 24.20 38.54 -35.12
C ARG A 363 25.34 39.15 -34.30
N TYR A 364 25.67 38.63 -33.11
CA TYR A 364 26.71 39.22 -32.26
C TYR A 364 27.67 38.19 -31.68
N ARG A 365 28.75 37.93 -32.42
CA ARG A 365 30.08 37.57 -31.89
C ARG A 365 31.11 37.81 -33.00
N GLY A 366 31.86 38.92 -32.88
CA GLY A 366 32.94 39.27 -33.79
C GLY A 366 33.25 40.76 -33.76
N GLY A 367 34.02 41.17 -32.74
CA GLY A 367 34.55 42.51 -32.53
C GLY A 367 35.45 42.51 -31.32
#